data_AF-K1SZE4-F1
#
_entry.id   AF-K1SZE4-F1
#
_cell.length_a   1.000
_cell.length_b   1.000
_cell.length_c   1.000
_cell.angle_alpha   90.00
_cell.angle_beta   90.00
_cell.angle_gamma   90.00
#
_symmetry.space_group_name_H-M   'P 1'
#
loop_
_entity.id
_entity.type
_entity.pdbx_description
1 polymer ?
#
loop_
_entity_poly.entity_id
_entity_poly.type
_entity_poly.pdbx_seq_one_letter_code
_entity_poly.pdbx_strand_id
1 'polypeptide(L)'
;MRKSARRHGLSTDASYRFERGVDPNGQIYALKQAAILCKQLAGGKISMQIKDVYPEPMQDFPVRLNYEYAHRLIGKEIGAETIKNIATSLEMKIVKEDAEGIDLLVPAYRVDVQRPCDVVEDILRIYGYNNVEIPTQLKSSLTVQDDEDKAYHSQNLVAEQLVGEGFMEILNNSLSKASY
;
A
#
# COMPACT_ATOMS: atom_id res chain seq x y z
N MET A 1 -14.56 1.33 13.05
CA MET A 1 -14.97 0.04 12.42
C MET A 1 -14.11 -1.14 12.89
N ARG A 2 -12.81 -1.22 12.55
CA ARG A 2 -11.94 -2.36 12.89
C ARG A 2 -11.92 -2.77 14.37
N LYS A 3 -11.79 -1.79 15.28
CA LYS A 3 -11.75 -2.04 16.73
C LYS A 3 -13.01 -2.76 17.22
N SER A 4 -14.19 -2.34 16.74
CA SER A 4 -15.47 -2.92 17.12
C SER A 4 -15.64 -4.33 16.54
N ALA A 5 -15.34 -4.52 15.25
CA ALA A 5 -15.41 -5.83 14.60
C ALA A 5 -14.56 -6.87 15.32
N ARG A 6 -13.29 -6.53 15.62
CA ARG A 6 -12.37 -7.40 16.35
C ARG A 6 -12.82 -7.65 17.79
N ARG A 7 -13.29 -6.61 18.49
CA ARG A 7 -13.77 -6.72 19.89
C ARG A 7 -14.96 -7.67 20.02
N HIS A 8 -15.85 -7.68 19.04
CA HIS A 8 -17.07 -8.49 19.07
C HIS A 8 -16.96 -9.79 18.27
N GLY A 9 -15.81 -10.10 17.66
CA GLY A 9 -15.63 -11.29 16.83
C GLY A 9 -16.50 -11.30 15.57
N LEU A 10 -16.91 -10.12 15.08
CA LEU A 10 -17.80 -9.98 13.92
C LEU A 10 -16.99 -9.60 12.69
N SER A 11 -16.61 -10.61 11.90
CA SER A 11 -15.98 -10.41 10.58
C SER A 11 -17.03 -10.56 9.50
N THR A 12 -17.55 -9.45 8.99
CA THR A 12 -18.52 -9.42 7.89
C THR A 12 -17.91 -8.79 6.65
N ASP A 13 -18.52 -9.05 5.50
CA ASP A 13 -18.15 -8.41 4.24
C ASP A 13 -18.29 -6.88 4.32
N ALA A 14 -19.31 -6.38 5.05
CA ALA A 14 -19.48 -4.96 5.32
C ALA A 14 -18.34 -4.40 6.19
N SER A 15 -18.00 -5.03 7.32
CA SER A 15 -16.92 -4.55 8.17
C SER A 15 -15.58 -4.55 7.43
N TYR A 16 -15.31 -5.61 6.65
CA TYR A 16 -14.11 -5.73 5.82
C TYR A 16 -13.94 -4.56 4.84
N ARG A 17 -15.02 -4.15 4.15
CA ARG A 17 -15.01 -3.00 3.22
C ARG A 17 -14.80 -1.68 3.94
N PHE A 18 -15.58 -1.42 5.00
CA PHE A 18 -15.44 -0.17 5.77
C PHE A 18 -14.08 -0.01 6.45
N GLU A 19 -13.39 -1.11 6.76
CA GLU A 19 -12.03 -1.07 7.32
C GLU A 19 -10.95 -0.64 6.32
N ARG A 20 -11.18 -0.83 5.02
CA ARG A 20 -10.23 -0.52 3.94
C ARG A 20 -10.53 0.79 3.22
N GLY A 21 -11.60 1.46 3.60
CA GLY A 21 -12.13 2.61 2.88
C GLY A 21 -13.16 2.20 1.84
N VAL A 22 -14.26 2.94 1.80
CA VAL A 22 -15.28 2.84 0.76
C VAL A 22 -15.39 4.20 0.11
N ASP A 23 -15.71 4.24 -1.19
CA ASP A 23 -15.90 5.49 -1.90
C ASP A 23 -17.06 6.30 -1.27
N PRO A 24 -16.78 7.46 -0.63
CA PRO A 24 -17.85 8.26 -0.06
C PRO A 24 -18.70 8.95 -1.14
N ASN A 25 -18.16 9.19 -2.34
CA ASN A 25 -18.85 9.89 -3.42
C ASN A 25 -19.79 8.95 -4.21
N GLY A 26 -19.52 7.65 -4.18
CA GLY A 26 -20.36 6.61 -4.80
C GLY A 26 -21.64 6.23 -4.03
N GLN A 27 -21.85 6.75 -2.82
CA GLN A 27 -22.93 6.30 -1.93
C GLN A 27 -24.34 6.58 -2.47
N ILE A 28 -24.58 7.77 -3.03
CA ILE A 28 -25.89 8.12 -3.61
C ILE A 28 -26.19 7.23 -4.82
N TYR A 29 -25.18 6.95 -5.65
CA TYR A 29 -25.35 6.07 -6.80
C TYR A 29 -25.71 4.65 -6.35
N ALA A 30 -24.95 4.08 -5.41
CA ALA A 30 -25.21 2.76 -4.86
C ALA A 30 -26.61 2.66 -4.23
N LEU A 31 -27.04 3.68 -3.46
CA LEU A 31 -28.38 3.76 -2.89
C LEU A 31 -29.48 3.72 -3.96
N LYS A 32 -29.32 4.50 -5.03
CA LYS A 32 -30.28 4.53 -6.15
C LYS A 32 -30.36 3.17 -6.83
N GLN A 33 -29.22 2.51 -7.08
CA GLN A 33 -29.19 1.17 -7.67
C GLN A 33 -29.93 0.16 -6.79
N ALA A 34 -29.65 0.15 -5.48
CA ALA A 34 -30.34 -0.72 -4.53
C ALA A 34 -31.86 -0.48 -4.53
N ALA A 35 -32.31 0.77 -4.51
CA ALA A 35 -33.73 1.12 -4.55
C ALA A 35 -34.42 0.68 -5.85
N ILE A 36 -33.75 0.83 -7.00
CA ILE A 36 -34.26 0.36 -8.29
C ILE A 36 -34.42 -1.15 -8.29
N LEU A 37 -33.43 -1.89 -7.78
CA LEU A 37 -33.49 -3.34 -7.68
C LEU A 37 -34.61 -3.80 -6.74
N CYS A 38 -34.78 -3.18 -5.58
CA CYS A 38 -35.90 -3.49 -4.68
C CYS A 38 -37.26 -3.26 -5.34
N LYS A 39 -37.41 -2.18 -6.13
CA LYS A 39 -38.63 -1.90 -6.89
C LYS A 39 -38.89 -2.97 -7.95
N GLN A 40 -37.87 -3.33 -8.74
CA GLN A 40 -37.99 -4.28 -9.84
C GLN A 40 -38.23 -5.71 -9.37
N LEU A 41 -37.53 -6.14 -8.32
CA LEU A 41 -37.51 -7.54 -7.89
C LEU A 41 -38.54 -7.87 -6.82
N ALA A 42 -38.84 -6.92 -5.92
CA ALA A 42 -39.75 -7.14 -4.79
C ALA A 42 -41.05 -6.32 -4.89
N GLY A 43 -41.25 -5.58 -5.98
CA GLY A 43 -42.43 -4.72 -6.16
C GLY A 43 -42.47 -3.51 -5.21
N GLY A 44 -41.34 -3.17 -4.59
CA GLY A 44 -41.26 -2.05 -3.66
C GLY A 44 -41.59 -0.70 -4.31
N LYS A 45 -42.16 0.23 -3.53
CA LYS A 45 -42.44 1.60 -3.97
C LYS A 45 -41.46 2.57 -3.32
N ILE A 46 -40.81 3.41 -4.13
CA ILE A 46 -39.95 4.49 -3.63
C ILE A 46 -40.85 5.53 -2.94
N SER A 47 -40.63 5.74 -1.64
CA SER A 47 -41.52 6.50 -0.78
C SER A 47 -41.13 7.97 -0.60
N MET A 48 -39.83 8.30 -0.66
CA MET A 48 -39.31 9.62 -0.35
C MET A 48 -38.11 9.98 -1.24
N GLN A 49 -37.81 11.28 -1.31
CA GLN A 49 -36.55 11.80 -1.82
C GLN A 49 -35.36 11.39 -0.94
N ILE A 50 -34.16 11.40 -1.53
CA ILE A 50 -32.92 11.04 -0.85
C ILE A 50 -32.60 12.11 0.20
N LYS A 51 -32.31 11.67 1.43
CA LYS A 51 -31.74 12.49 2.49
C LYS A 51 -30.27 12.10 2.63
N ASP A 52 -29.39 12.99 2.20
CA ASP A 52 -27.94 12.84 2.36
C ASP A 52 -27.43 13.79 3.45
N VAL A 53 -26.65 13.25 4.39
CA VAL A 53 -26.10 14.02 5.53
C VAL A 53 -24.59 13.88 5.47
N TYR A 54 -23.96 14.81 4.74
CA TYR A 54 -22.53 14.79 4.47
C TYR A 54 -21.91 16.18 4.72
N PRO A 55 -21.68 16.54 5.99
CA PRO A 55 -21.27 17.90 6.37
C PRO A 55 -19.85 18.25 5.90
N GLU A 56 -18.97 17.26 5.80
CA GLU A 56 -17.58 17.43 5.36
C GLU A 56 -17.28 16.53 4.17
N PRO A 57 -17.53 17.01 2.94
CA PRO A 57 -17.20 16.27 1.73
C PRO A 57 -15.71 15.99 1.62
N MET A 58 -15.37 14.72 1.49
CA MET A 58 -14.02 14.25 1.23
C MET A 58 -13.59 14.68 -0.18
N GLN A 59 -12.50 15.44 -0.22
CA GLN A 59 -11.91 15.93 -1.47
C GLN A 59 -10.90 14.91 -2.00
N ASP A 60 -10.65 14.99 -3.30
CA ASP A 60 -9.55 14.27 -3.94
C ASP A 60 -8.21 14.72 -3.37
N PHE A 61 -7.23 13.81 -3.37
CA PHE A 61 -5.92 14.08 -2.80
C PHE A 61 -5.00 14.73 -3.84
N PRO A 62 -4.51 15.95 -3.60
CA PRO A 62 -3.53 16.57 -4.49
C PRO A 62 -2.15 15.95 -4.28
N VAL A 63 -1.56 15.43 -5.36
CA VAL A 63 -0.21 14.83 -5.35
C VAL A 63 0.61 15.38 -6.50
N ARG A 64 1.77 15.97 -6.19
CA ARG A 64 2.78 16.34 -7.19
C ARG A 64 3.67 15.13 -7.48
N LEU A 65 3.77 14.73 -8.74
CA LEU A 65 4.69 13.70 -9.20
C LEU A 65 5.77 14.32 -10.09
N ASN A 66 7.00 14.37 -9.60
CA ASN A 66 8.16 14.76 -10.41
C ASN A 66 8.72 13.55 -11.16
N TYR A 67 9.05 13.71 -12.44
CA TYR A 67 9.55 12.62 -13.27
C TYR A 67 10.89 12.07 -12.77
N GLU A 68 11.82 12.95 -12.38
CA GLU A 68 13.11 12.55 -11.80
C GLU A 68 12.94 11.69 -10.54
N TYR A 69 11.98 12.05 -9.68
CA TYR A 69 11.68 11.29 -8.48
C TYR A 69 11.18 9.88 -8.83
N ALA A 70 10.26 9.77 -9.80
CA ALA A 70 9.75 8.50 -10.28
C ALA A 70 10.87 7.64 -10.87
N HIS A 71 11.71 8.19 -11.74
CA HIS A 71 12.82 7.47 -12.37
C HIS A 71 13.83 6.97 -11.35
N ARG A 72 14.16 7.80 -10.36
CA ARG A 72 15.09 7.41 -9.28
C ARG A 72 14.54 6.29 -8.41
N LEU A 73 13.25 6.33 -8.08
CA LEU A 73 12.61 5.33 -7.23
C LEU A 73 12.41 4.00 -7.96
N ILE A 74 12.05 4.06 -9.25
CA ILE A 74 11.88 2.87 -10.11
C ILE A 74 13.23 2.28 -10.50
N GLY A 75 14.26 3.11 -10.68
CA GLY A 75 15.55 2.71 -11.25
C GLY A 75 15.55 2.62 -12.77
N LYS A 76 14.53 3.20 -13.43
CA LYS A 76 14.38 3.24 -14.89
C LYS A 76 13.69 4.52 -15.34
N GLU A 77 14.13 5.08 -16.45
CA GLU A 77 13.43 6.18 -17.12
C GLU A 77 12.20 5.65 -17.88
N ILE A 78 11.01 6.04 -17.43
CA ILE A 78 9.76 5.81 -18.12
C ILE A 78 9.34 7.13 -18.79
N GLY A 79 9.00 7.08 -20.07
CA GLY A 79 8.58 8.27 -20.83
C GLY A 79 7.37 8.96 -20.20
N ALA A 80 7.38 10.29 -20.16
CA ALA A 80 6.33 11.11 -19.56
C ALA A 80 4.92 10.76 -20.06
N GLU A 81 4.76 10.53 -21.36
CA GLU A 81 3.47 10.15 -21.95
C GLU A 81 2.95 8.80 -21.44
N THR A 82 3.85 7.84 -21.21
CA THR A 82 3.48 6.54 -20.62
C THR A 82 3.01 6.72 -19.17
N ILE A 83 3.72 7.53 -18.38
CA ILE A 83 3.35 7.86 -17.01
C ILE A 83 1.94 8.49 -16.96
N LYS A 84 1.68 9.47 -17.84
CA LYS A 84 0.38 10.16 -17.90
C LYS A 84 -0.76 9.24 -18.31
N ASN A 85 -0.55 8.39 -19.31
CA ASN A 85 -1.54 7.40 -19.76
C ASN A 85 -1.90 6.41 -18.67
N ILE A 86 -0.89 5.93 -17.92
CA ILE A 86 -1.12 5.03 -16.78
C ILE A 86 -1.88 5.74 -15.66
N ALA A 87 -1.43 6.93 -15.24
CA ALA A 87 -2.09 7.71 -14.19
C ALA A 87 -3.56 7.99 -14.53
N THR A 88 -3.84 8.39 -15.78
CA THR A 88 -5.21 8.64 -16.25
C THR A 88 -6.06 7.37 -16.28
N SER A 89 -5.48 6.23 -16.68
CA SER A 89 -6.16 4.93 -16.69
C SER A 89 -6.50 4.43 -15.27
N LEU A 90 -5.74 4.90 -14.27
CA LEU A 90 -6.00 4.69 -12.85
C LEU A 90 -6.93 5.74 -12.24
N GLU A 91 -7.62 6.52 -13.08
CA GLU A 91 -8.55 7.59 -12.71
C GLU A 91 -7.92 8.75 -11.93
N MET A 92 -6.58 8.87 -11.93
CA MET A 92 -5.89 10.03 -11.36
C MET A 92 -5.96 11.18 -12.35
N LYS A 93 -6.64 12.26 -11.96
CA LYS A 93 -6.84 13.42 -12.84
C LYS A 93 -5.59 14.29 -12.86
N ILE A 94 -5.00 14.50 -14.03
CA ILE A 94 -3.93 15.48 -14.21
C ILE A 94 -4.54 16.88 -14.24
N VAL A 95 -4.16 17.73 -13.28
CA VAL A 95 -4.66 19.12 -13.19
C VAL A 95 -3.68 20.13 -13.77
N LYS A 96 -2.38 19.84 -13.72
CA LYS A 96 -1.32 20.65 -14.31
C LYS A 96 -0.17 19.77 -14.75
N GLU A 97 0.56 20.25 -15.75
CA GLU A 97 1.77 19.61 -16.28
C GLU A 97 2.78 20.72 -16.58
N ASP A 98 4.05 20.43 -16.30
CA ASP A 98 5.20 21.24 -16.70
C ASP A 98 6.36 20.32 -17.10
N ALA A 99 7.54 20.90 -17.35
CA ALA A 99 8.70 20.14 -17.79
C ALA A 99 9.24 19.15 -16.74
N GLU A 100 8.97 19.37 -15.45
CA GLU A 100 9.53 18.58 -14.35
C GLU A 100 8.58 17.47 -13.89
N GLY A 101 7.28 17.62 -14.11
CA GLY A 101 6.29 16.66 -13.62
C GLY A 101 4.83 17.02 -13.87
N ILE A 102 3.96 16.33 -13.13
CA ILE A 102 2.50 16.47 -13.18
C ILE A 102 1.90 16.67 -11.79
N ASP A 103 0.87 17.51 -11.72
CA ASP A 103 -0.01 17.63 -10.56
C ASP A 103 -1.22 16.72 -10.77
N LEU A 104 -1.45 15.81 -9.83
CA LEU A 104 -2.55 14.85 -9.86
C LEU A 104 -3.58 15.18 -8.78
N LEU A 105 -4.85 14.93 -9.09
CA LEU A 105 -5.90 14.73 -8.11
C LEU A 105 -6.25 13.24 -8.11
N VAL A 106 -5.90 12.57 -7.01
CA VAL A 106 -6.20 11.17 -6.79
C VAL A 106 -7.61 11.05 -6.21
N PRO A 107 -8.50 10.22 -6.77
CA PRO A 107 -9.87 10.09 -6.30
C PRO A 107 -9.94 9.77 -4.80
N ALA A 108 -10.87 10.41 -4.08
CA ALA A 108 -11.04 10.24 -2.63
C ALA A 108 -11.20 8.77 -2.16
N TYR A 109 -11.66 7.86 -3.04
CA TYR A 109 -11.80 6.45 -2.71
C TYR A 109 -10.46 5.68 -2.64
N ARG A 110 -9.38 6.22 -3.24
CA ARG A 110 -8.02 5.66 -3.20
C ARG A 110 -7.31 6.10 -1.92
N VAL A 111 -7.82 5.66 -0.78
CA VAL A 111 -7.25 5.99 0.53
C VAL A 111 -5.81 5.49 0.73
N ASP A 112 -5.37 4.56 -0.11
CA ASP A 112 -4.03 3.99 -0.19
C ASP A 112 -3.02 4.88 -0.93
N VAL A 113 -3.48 5.84 -1.76
CA VAL A 113 -2.62 6.68 -2.60
C VAL A 113 -2.73 8.14 -2.20
N GLN A 114 -1.79 8.60 -1.38
CA GLN A 114 -1.79 9.98 -0.88
C GLN A 114 -0.44 10.70 -1.05
N ARG A 115 0.61 9.97 -1.44
CA ARG A 115 1.97 10.50 -1.56
C ARG A 115 2.55 10.18 -2.94
N PRO A 116 3.60 10.91 -3.36
CA PRO A 116 4.24 10.66 -4.65
C PRO A 116 4.75 9.22 -4.80
N CYS A 117 5.27 8.60 -3.72
CA CYS A 117 5.72 7.20 -3.77
C CYS A 117 4.58 6.20 -4.04
N ASP A 118 3.37 6.49 -3.55
CA ASP A 118 2.22 5.61 -3.74
C ASP A 118 1.77 5.66 -5.22
N VAL A 119 1.82 6.86 -5.83
CA VAL A 119 1.59 7.04 -7.27
C VAL A 119 2.65 6.32 -8.10
N VAL A 120 3.93 6.38 -7.69
CA VAL A 120 5.02 5.67 -8.38
C VAL A 120 4.83 4.16 -8.32
N GLU A 121 4.41 3.60 -7.17
CA GLU A 121 4.09 2.17 -7.05
C GLU A 121 3.00 1.77 -8.03
N ASP A 122 1.92 2.53 -8.09
CA ASP A 122 0.80 2.28 -9.00
C ASP A 122 1.23 2.34 -10.47
N ILE A 123 2.04 3.33 -10.82
CA ILE A 123 2.62 3.45 -12.17
C ILE A 123 3.48 2.23 -12.49
N LEU A 124 4.38 1.85 -11.59
CA LEU A 124 5.28 0.73 -11.77
C LEU A 124 4.52 -0.60 -11.87
N ARG A 125 3.46 -0.77 -11.08
CA ARG A 125 2.60 -1.96 -11.08
C ARG A 125 1.90 -2.14 -12.42
N ILE A 126 1.38 -1.07 -13.02
CA ILE A 126 0.74 -1.11 -14.34
C ILE A 126 1.79 -1.21 -15.47
N TYR A 127 2.91 -0.51 -15.35
CA TYR A 127 4.02 -0.62 -16.28
C TYR A 127 4.59 -2.04 -16.32
N GLY A 128 4.61 -2.73 -15.18
CA GLY A 128 5.09 -4.10 -15.00
C GLY A 128 6.52 -4.13 -14.47
N TYR A 129 6.70 -4.74 -13.29
CA TYR A 129 8.00 -4.88 -12.63
C TYR A 129 9.06 -5.58 -13.52
N ASN A 130 8.64 -6.53 -14.36
CA ASN A 130 9.55 -7.25 -15.27
C ASN A 130 10.14 -6.37 -16.38
N ASN A 131 9.56 -5.20 -16.62
CA ASN A 131 10.08 -4.24 -17.60
C ASN A 131 11.17 -3.34 -17.01
N VAL A 132 11.52 -3.50 -15.73
CA VAL A 132 12.66 -2.83 -15.11
C VAL A 132 13.87 -3.76 -15.19
N GLU A 133 14.90 -3.33 -15.92
CA GLU A 133 16.11 -4.11 -16.07
C GLU A 133 16.86 -4.23 -14.74
N ILE A 134 17.40 -5.41 -14.46
CA ILE A 134 18.32 -5.58 -13.34
C ILE A 134 19.61 -4.83 -13.69
N PRO A 135 20.01 -3.81 -12.90
CA PRO A 135 21.19 -3.03 -13.22
C PRO A 135 22.43 -3.91 -13.16
N THR A 136 23.32 -3.75 -14.15
CA THR A 136 24.66 -4.37 -14.16
C THR A 136 25.63 -3.67 -13.21
N GLN A 137 25.24 -2.50 -12.70
CA GLN A 137 26.02 -1.73 -11.72
C GLN A 137 25.90 -2.35 -10.33
N LEU A 138 27.03 -2.72 -9.74
CA LEU A 138 27.13 -3.13 -8.35
C LEU A 138 27.29 -1.89 -7.46
N LYS A 139 26.30 -1.62 -6.62
CA LYS A 139 26.41 -0.63 -5.54
C LYS A 139 27.01 -1.33 -4.33
N SER A 140 28.24 -0.95 -3.95
CA SER A 140 28.89 -1.40 -2.72
C SER A 140 28.93 -0.27 -1.71
N SER A 141 28.62 -0.57 -0.46
CA SER A 141 28.89 0.31 0.67
C SER A 141 30.18 -0.13 1.35
N LEU A 142 31.08 0.82 1.65
CA LEU A 142 32.23 0.54 2.49
C LEU A 142 31.74 0.35 3.92
N THR A 143 31.86 -0.86 4.44
CA THR A 143 31.65 -1.17 5.85
C THR A 143 33.00 -1.33 6.52
N VAL A 144 33.09 -0.85 7.77
CA VAL A 144 34.26 -1.05 8.62
C VAL A 144 33.84 -2.04 9.69
N GLN A 145 34.69 -3.01 10.00
CA GLN A 145 34.42 -3.98 11.05
C GLN A 145 34.24 -3.27 12.40
N ASP A 146 33.13 -3.55 13.07
CA ASP A 146 32.83 -3.04 14.40
C ASP A 146 33.08 -4.10 15.49
N ASP A 147 32.65 -3.79 16.72
CA ASP A 147 32.84 -4.71 17.84
C ASP A 147 31.82 -5.85 17.81
N GLU A 148 30.64 -5.63 17.24
CA GLU A 148 29.63 -6.66 16.98
C GLU A 148 30.14 -7.72 16.00
N ASP A 149 30.83 -7.32 14.93
CA ASP A 149 31.47 -8.25 13.99
C ASP A 149 32.50 -9.15 14.70
N LYS A 150 33.34 -8.57 15.57
CA LYS A 150 34.34 -9.32 16.35
C LYS A 150 33.69 -10.27 17.35
N ALA A 151 32.61 -9.83 18.00
CA ALA A 151 31.85 -10.65 18.94
C ALA A 151 31.21 -11.86 18.22
N TYR A 152 30.62 -11.63 17.05
CA TYR A 152 30.05 -12.70 16.21
C TYR A 152 31.12 -13.71 15.77
N HIS A 153 32.27 -13.23 15.29
CA HIS A 153 33.39 -14.11 14.94
C HIS A 153 33.89 -14.94 16.13
N SER A 154 33.96 -14.34 17.31
CA SER A 154 34.36 -15.03 18.53
C SER A 154 33.34 -16.08 18.96
N GLN A 155 32.05 -15.77 18.86
CA GLN A 155 30.96 -16.72 19.15
C GLN A 155 31.03 -17.94 18.22
N ASN A 156 31.24 -17.73 16.92
CA ASN A 156 31.37 -18.83 15.96
C ASN A 156 32.58 -19.71 16.26
N LEU A 157 33.72 -19.10 16.59
CA LEU A 157 34.94 -19.86 16.94
C LEU A 157 34.72 -20.76 18.17
N VAL A 158 34.01 -20.25 19.19
CA VAL A 158 33.64 -21.04 20.37
C VAL A 158 32.66 -22.15 20.00
N ALA A 159 31.65 -21.86 19.18
CA ALA A 159 30.67 -22.84 18.72
C ALA A 159 31.33 -23.98 17.93
N GLU A 160 32.23 -23.65 16.99
CA GLU A 160 32.98 -24.63 16.21
C GLU A 160 33.83 -25.54 17.10
N GLN A 161 34.50 -24.99 18.12
CA GLN A 161 35.26 -25.80 19.07
C GLN A 161 34.35 -26.75 19.86
N LEU A 162 33.20 -26.28 20.34
CA LEU A 162 32.25 -27.12 21.06
C LEU A 162 31.71 -28.26 20.19
N VAL A 163 31.41 -27.98 18.92
CA VAL A 163 31.02 -29.02 17.95
C VAL A 163 32.17 -30.02 17.73
N GLY A 164 33.41 -29.54 17.63
CA GLY A 164 34.61 -30.40 17.51
C GLY A 164 34.79 -31.36 18.69
N GLU A 165 34.39 -30.96 19.90
CA GLU A 165 34.41 -31.80 21.10
C GLU A 165 33.16 -32.70 21.25
N GLY A 166 32.25 -32.70 20.27
CA GLY A 166 31.08 -33.57 20.23
C GLY A 166 29.80 -33.01 20.85
N PHE A 167 29.76 -31.70 21.16
CA PHE A 167 28.50 -31.04 21.55
C PHE A 167 27.59 -30.82 20.33
N MET A 168 26.28 -30.79 20.56
CA MET A 168 25.27 -30.47 19.54
C MET A 168 24.59 -29.16 19.87
N GLU A 169 24.54 -28.26 18.89
CA GLU A 169 23.82 -27.00 19.02
C GLU A 169 22.31 -27.22 18.94
N ILE A 170 21.56 -26.53 19.81
CA ILE A 170 20.08 -26.51 19.80
C ILE A 170 19.58 -25.08 19.88
N LEU A 171 18.51 -24.77 19.14
CA LEU A 171 17.78 -23.52 19.27
C LEU A 171 16.63 -23.71 20.25
N ASN A 172 16.72 -23.07 21.41
CA ASN A 172 15.70 -23.15 22.46
C ASN A 172 14.68 -22.02 22.32
N ASN A 173 13.50 -22.24 22.91
CA ASN A 173 12.50 -21.18 23.04
C ASN A 173 13.02 -20.10 23.99
N SER A 174 12.90 -18.82 23.59
CA SER A 174 13.22 -17.69 24.46
C SER A 174 12.24 -17.56 25.63
N LEU A 175 11.07 -18.21 25.54
CA LEU A 175 10.11 -18.33 26.63
C LEU A 175 10.40 -19.59 27.46
N SER A 176 10.75 -19.39 28.72
CA SER A 176 10.86 -20.44 29.72
C SER A 176 9.63 -20.47 30.64
N LYS A 177 9.51 -21.54 31.43
CA LYS A 177 8.50 -21.59 32.50
C LYS A 177 8.85 -20.51 33.53
N ALA A 178 7.85 -19.80 34.03
CA ALA A 178 8.02 -18.79 35.08
C ALA A 178 8.62 -19.34 36.38
N SER A 179 8.60 -20.66 36.58
CA SER A 179 9.14 -21.35 37.75
C SER A 179 10.62 -21.76 37.62
N TYR A 180 11.26 -21.48 36.49
CA TYR A 180 12.70 -21.72 36.30
C TYR A 180 13.53 -20.67 37.02
#